data_AF-A0A842SI52-F1
#
_entry.id   AF-A0A842SI52-F1
#
_cell.length_a   1.000
_cell.length_b   1.000
_cell.length_c   1.000
_cell.angle_alpha   90.00
_cell.angle_beta   90.00
_cell.angle_gamma   90.00
#
_symmetry.space_group_name_H-M   'P 1'
#
loop_
_entity.id
_entity.type
_entity.pdbx_description
1 polymer ?
#
loop_
_entity_poly.entity_id
_entity_poly.type
_entity_poly.pdbx_seq_one_letter_code
_entity_poly.pdbx_strand_id
1 'polypeptide(L)'
;MNNKSQLYIFAAVIFCTLVFLSSFSYVVIENPTEEVKQIYDNFIFESYYTINNAVYENKDINQQVKNLTITFIDYSKQKNINLGIFYVLIIPAREKSYIVNYLNSKANINLINTILPGTEEELNIGKNLTIELDNRQYSFNIPEGNDIQLKVLIRKQ
;
A
#
# COMPACT_ATOMS: atom_id res chain seq x y z
N MET A 1 16.57 19.58 -36.63
CA MET A 1 15.89 19.55 -35.31
C MET A 1 16.69 20.43 -34.37
N ASN A 2 16.06 21.45 -33.77
CA ASN A 2 16.77 22.55 -33.10
C ASN A 2 17.08 22.18 -31.64
N ASN A 3 18.33 22.37 -31.17
CA ASN A 3 18.81 21.94 -29.84
C ASN A 3 17.95 22.46 -28.67
N LYS A 4 17.27 23.60 -28.87
CA LYS A 4 16.35 24.17 -27.88
C LYS A 4 15.13 23.28 -27.64
N SER A 5 14.57 22.68 -28.68
CA SER A 5 13.40 21.79 -28.58
C SER A 5 13.72 20.51 -27.82
N GLN A 6 14.93 19.96 -27.99
CA GLN A 6 15.39 18.79 -27.23
C GLN A 6 15.55 19.10 -25.74
N LEU A 7 16.01 20.32 -25.41
CA LEU A 7 16.19 20.75 -24.02
C LEU A 7 14.84 20.94 -23.31
N TYR A 8 13.82 21.46 -24.00
CA TYR A 8 12.46 21.54 -23.46
C TYR A 8 11.82 20.17 -23.25
N ILE A 9 12.01 19.23 -24.18
CA ILE A 9 11.52 17.85 -24.03
C ILE A 9 12.21 17.18 -22.84
N PHE A 10 13.53 17.36 -22.70
CA PHE A 10 14.29 16.80 -21.59
C PHE A 10 13.84 17.38 -20.24
N ALA A 11 13.64 18.70 -20.15
CA ALA A 11 13.11 19.34 -18.95
C ALA A 11 11.69 18.84 -18.61
N ALA A 12 10.82 18.70 -19.61
CA ALA A 12 9.47 18.16 -19.41
C ALA A 12 9.50 16.72 -18.86
N VAL A 13 10.37 15.86 -19.40
CA VAL A 13 10.55 14.49 -18.90
C VAL A 13 11.04 14.49 -17.44
N ILE A 14 11.99 15.36 -17.09
CA ILE A 14 12.44 15.52 -15.70
C ILE A 14 11.29 15.96 -14.79
N PHE A 15 10.53 16.98 -15.19
CA PHE A 15 9.39 17.47 -14.40
C PHE A 15 8.32 16.39 -14.22
N CYS A 16 7.97 15.64 -15.27
CA CYS A 16 7.04 14.53 -15.15
C CYS A 16 7.57 13.44 -14.22
N THR A 17 8.87 13.14 -14.27
CA THR A 17 9.51 12.15 -13.38
C THR A 17 9.48 12.62 -11.93
N LEU A 18 9.76 13.90 -11.68
CA LEU A 18 9.69 14.49 -10.34
C LEU A 18 8.27 14.50 -9.77
N VAL A 19 7.28 14.89 -10.58
CA VAL A 19 5.86 14.85 -10.19
C VAL A 19 5.44 13.41 -9.86
N PHE A 20 5.81 12.45 -10.71
CA PHE A 20 5.54 11.03 -10.50
C PHE A 20 6.15 10.51 -9.19
N LEU A 21 7.41 10.85 -8.90
CA LEU A 21 8.08 10.48 -7.65
C LEU A 21 7.44 11.14 -6.42
N SER A 22 6.94 12.37 -6.55
CA SER A 22 6.27 13.07 -5.44
C SER A 22 4.83 12.64 -5.19
N SER A 23 4.19 11.94 -6.14
CA SER A 23 2.77 11.55 -6.04
C SER A 23 2.49 10.39 -5.10
N PHE A 24 3.53 9.80 -4.48
CA PHE A 24 3.37 8.63 -3.63
C PHE A 24 4.24 8.72 -2.39
N SER A 25 3.59 8.82 -1.24
CA SER A 25 4.21 8.61 0.07
C SER A 25 3.82 7.22 0.58
N TYR A 26 4.78 6.32 0.71
CA TYR A 26 4.56 5.09 1.49
C TYR A 26 4.92 5.35 2.95
N VAL A 27 4.05 4.91 3.86
CA VAL A 27 4.31 4.97 5.29
C VAL A 27 4.41 3.55 5.80
N VAL A 28 5.60 3.19 6.26
CA VAL A 28 5.89 1.90 6.89
C VAL A 28 5.09 1.82 8.20
N ILE A 29 4.25 0.80 8.37
CA ILE A 29 3.51 0.57 9.63
C ILE A 29 4.46 0.05 10.72
N GLU A 30 5.38 -0.83 10.34
CA GLU A 30 6.40 -1.42 11.20
C GLU A 30 7.63 -1.78 10.36
N ASN A 31 8.84 -1.55 10.89
CA ASN A 31 10.05 -2.00 10.21
C ASN A 31 10.01 -3.53 10.09
N PRO A 32 10.16 -4.10 8.88
CA PRO A 32 10.18 -5.55 8.71
C PRO A 32 11.36 -6.16 9.47
N THR A 33 11.20 -7.37 9.99
CA THR A 33 12.34 -8.13 10.52
C THR A 33 13.33 -8.43 9.40
N GLU A 34 14.62 -8.60 9.72
CA GLU A 34 15.64 -8.87 8.69
C GLU A 34 15.27 -10.09 7.82
N GLU A 35 14.65 -11.11 8.42
CA GLU A 35 14.20 -12.33 7.74
C GLU A 35 13.16 -12.07 6.63
N VAL A 36 12.28 -11.06 6.79
CA VAL A 36 11.23 -10.74 5.82
C VAL A 36 11.49 -9.44 5.08
N LYS A 37 12.60 -8.74 5.36
CA LYS A 37 12.89 -7.42 4.81
C LYS A 37 12.96 -7.42 3.28
N GLN A 38 13.67 -8.37 2.68
CA GLN A 38 13.75 -8.46 1.22
C GLN A 38 12.36 -8.67 0.60
N ILE A 39 11.52 -9.45 1.27
CA ILE A 39 10.17 -9.75 0.82
C ILE A 39 9.28 -8.51 0.97
N TYR A 40 9.41 -7.79 2.07
CA TYR A 40 8.76 -6.51 2.30
C TYR A 40 9.12 -5.48 1.24
N ASP A 41 10.42 -5.28 0.99
CA ASP A 41 10.91 -4.31 0.01
C ASP A 41 10.37 -4.64 -1.40
N ASN A 42 10.37 -5.92 -1.79
CA ASN A 42 9.79 -6.37 -3.04
C ASN A 42 8.27 -6.11 -3.11
N PHE A 43 7.53 -6.41 -2.04
CA PHE A 43 6.09 -6.17 -2.01
C PHE A 43 5.76 -4.68 -2.15
N ILE A 44 6.47 -3.81 -1.44
CA ILE A 44 6.30 -2.36 -1.53
C ILE A 44 6.62 -1.87 -2.95
N PHE A 45 7.71 -2.33 -3.53
CA PHE A 45 8.10 -1.99 -4.90
C PHE A 45 7.03 -2.41 -5.91
N GLU A 46 6.58 -3.67 -5.90
CA GLU A 46 5.54 -4.14 -6.83
C GLU A 46 4.19 -3.45 -6.60
N SER A 47 3.86 -3.14 -5.34
CA SER A 47 2.65 -2.38 -5.01
C SER A 47 2.68 -0.98 -5.60
N TYR A 48 3.84 -0.32 -5.57
CA TYR A 48 4.02 0.99 -6.20
C TYR A 48 3.73 0.95 -7.70
N TYR A 49 4.29 -0.02 -8.43
CA TYR A 49 4.00 -0.16 -9.87
C TYR A 49 2.54 -0.52 -10.13
N THR A 50 1.98 -1.41 -9.32
CA THR A 50 0.59 -1.84 -9.45
C THR A 50 -0.38 -0.68 -9.27
N ILE A 51 -0.19 0.15 -8.25
CA ILE A 51 -1.01 1.34 -7.99
C ILE A 51 -0.87 2.34 -9.13
N ASN A 52 0.36 2.68 -9.52
CA ASN A 52 0.60 3.66 -10.58
C ASN A 52 0.04 3.20 -11.93
N ASN A 53 0.19 1.92 -12.26
CA ASN A 53 -0.39 1.38 -13.47
C ASN A 53 -1.92 1.38 -13.42
N ALA A 54 -2.51 1.07 -12.26
CA ALA A 54 -3.96 1.15 -12.07
C ALA A 54 -4.49 2.59 -12.25
N VAL A 55 -3.76 3.59 -11.74
CA VAL A 55 -4.09 5.01 -11.94
C VAL A 55 -3.99 5.39 -13.42
N TYR A 56 -2.89 5.02 -14.08
CA TYR A 56 -2.64 5.33 -15.49
C TYR A 56 -3.68 4.70 -16.42
N GLU A 57 -4.03 3.44 -16.19
CA GLU A 57 -5.00 2.69 -16.99
C GLU A 57 -6.46 2.90 -16.53
N ASN A 58 -6.70 3.76 -15.53
CA ASN A 58 -8.01 4.01 -14.93
C ASN A 58 -8.73 2.72 -14.46
N LYS A 59 -7.98 1.81 -13.85
CA LYS A 59 -8.48 0.55 -13.26
C LYS A 59 -8.82 0.73 -11.78
N ASP A 60 -9.53 -0.25 -11.21
CA ASP A 60 -9.80 -0.29 -9.78
C ASP A 60 -8.52 -0.59 -8.98
N ILE A 61 -8.02 0.42 -8.28
CA ILE A 61 -6.77 0.36 -7.50
C ILE A 61 -6.86 -0.69 -6.39
N ASN A 62 -7.98 -0.75 -5.67
CA ASN A 62 -8.16 -1.71 -4.58
C ASN A 62 -8.10 -3.15 -5.13
N GLN A 63 -8.83 -3.42 -6.21
CA GLN A 63 -8.80 -4.74 -6.83
C GLN A 63 -7.41 -5.13 -7.35
N GLN A 64 -6.65 -4.19 -7.93
CA GLN A 64 -5.28 -4.47 -8.39
C GLN A 64 -4.34 -4.80 -7.23
N VAL A 65 -4.36 -4.00 -6.15
CA VAL A 65 -3.54 -4.24 -4.94
C VAL A 65 -3.93 -5.56 -4.28
N LYS A 66 -5.22 -5.88 -4.22
CA LYS A 66 -5.72 -7.17 -3.71
C LYS A 66 -5.19 -8.35 -4.52
N ASN A 67 -5.27 -8.29 -5.84
CA ASN A 67 -4.77 -9.34 -6.73
C ASN A 67 -3.26 -9.54 -6.59
N LEU A 68 -2.49 -8.45 -6.49
CA LEU A 68 -1.06 -8.50 -6.19
C LEU A 68 -0.82 -9.20 -4.84
N THR A 69 -1.55 -8.80 -3.80
CA THR A 69 -1.39 -9.34 -2.44
C THR A 69 -1.63 -10.85 -2.40
N ILE A 70 -2.71 -11.33 -3.01
CA ILE A 70 -3.02 -12.77 -3.09
C ILE A 70 -1.90 -13.51 -3.84
N THR A 71 -1.51 -13.00 -5.01
CA THR A 71 -0.44 -13.60 -5.83
C THR A 71 0.87 -13.67 -5.07
N PHE A 72 1.19 -12.62 -4.30
CA PHE A 72 2.41 -12.51 -3.52
C PHE A 72 2.45 -13.49 -2.34
N ILE A 73 1.32 -13.64 -1.64
CA ILE A 73 1.16 -14.64 -0.58
C ILE A 73 1.32 -16.05 -1.15
N ASP A 74 0.67 -16.34 -2.28
CA ASP A 74 0.74 -17.66 -2.92
C ASP A 74 2.16 -17.98 -3.42
N TYR A 75 2.85 -17.00 -4.01
CA TYR A 75 4.26 -17.13 -4.39
C TYR A 75 5.14 -17.44 -3.18
N SER A 76 4.92 -16.74 -2.06
CA SER A 76 5.69 -16.94 -0.83
C SER A 76 5.50 -18.36 -0.27
N LYS A 77 4.26 -18.87 -0.29
CA LYS A 77 3.94 -20.26 0.08
C LYS A 77 4.67 -21.27 -0.82
N GLN A 78 4.73 -21.05 -2.13
CA GLN A 78 5.49 -21.91 -3.05
C GLN A 78 7.00 -21.93 -2.76
N LYS A 79 7.51 -20.89 -2.10
CA LYS A 79 8.91 -20.79 -1.63
C LYS A 79 9.11 -21.30 -0.20
N ASN A 80 8.12 -21.98 0.39
CA ASN A 80 8.11 -22.43 1.78
C ASN A 80 8.24 -21.29 2.81
N ILE A 81 7.78 -20.08 2.45
CA ILE A 81 7.70 -18.94 3.35
C ILE A 81 6.23 -18.64 3.61
N ASN A 82 5.75 -19.05 4.78
CA ASN A 82 4.38 -18.75 5.19
C ASN A 82 4.31 -17.30 5.68
N LEU A 83 3.68 -16.42 4.89
CA LEU A 83 3.54 -15.01 5.19
C LEU A 83 2.08 -14.61 5.22
N GLY A 84 1.76 -13.65 6.08
CA GLY A 84 0.54 -12.87 5.99
C GLY A 84 0.82 -11.40 5.84
N ILE A 85 -0.13 -10.72 5.21
CA ILE A 85 -0.06 -9.31 4.89
C ILE A 85 -1.30 -8.63 5.45
N PHE A 86 -1.09 -7.54 6.16
CA PHE A 86 -2.13 -6.61 6.55
C PHE A 86 -1.83 -5.27 5.90
N TYR A 87 -2.82 -4.64 5.28
CA TYR A 87 -2.61 -3.32 4.69
C TYR A 87 -3.80 -2.40 4.85
N VAL A 88 -3.50 -1.11 4.79
CA VAL A 88 -4.47 -0.02 4.65
C VAL A 88 -4.13 0.75 3.39
N LEU A 89 -5.05 0.73 2.43
CA LEU A 89 -4.98 1.50 1.20
C LEU A 89 -5.89 2.72 1.32
N ILE A 90 -5.33 3.91 1.21
CA ILE A 90 -6.03 5.19 1.34
C ILE A 90 -6.07 5.84 -0.04
N ILE A 91 -7.28 6.19 -0.51
CA ILE A 91 -7.50 6.81 -1.82
C ILE A 91 -8.23 8.15 -1.59
N PRO A 92 -7.50 9.26 -1.37
CA PRO A 92 -8.11 10.54 -1.01
C PRO A 92 -9.11 11.06 -2.04
N ALA A 93 -8.81 10.91 -3.33
CA ALA A 93 -9.68 11.34 -4.42
C ALA A 93 -11.07 10.67 -4.43
N ARG A 94 -11.25 9.56 -3.69
CA ARG A 94 -12.53 8.85 -3.55
C ARG A 94 -13.08 8.92 -2.14
N GLU A 95 -12.42 9.62 -1.22
CA GLU A 95 -12.75 9.67 0.22
C GLU A 95 -12.82 8.28 0.88
N LYS A 96 -12.12 7.28 0.32
CA LYS A 96 -12.19 5.88 0.74
C LYS A 96 -10.86 5.36 1.26
N SER A 97 -10.97 4.46 2.23
CA SER A 97 -9.89 3.61 2.70
C SER A 97 -10.33 2.16 2.72
N TYR A 98 -9.42 1.27 2.34
CA TYR A 98 -9.62 -0.17 2.34
C TYR A 98 -8.66 -0.78 3.34
N ILE A 99 -9.20 -1.56 4.27
CA ILE A 99 -8.43 -2.28 5.26
C ILE A 99 -8.56 -3.76 4.94
N VAL A 100 -7.44 -4.44 4.77
CA VAL A 100 -7.45 -5.86 4.39
C VAL A 100 -6.51 -6.65 5.27
N ASN A 101 -7.02 -7.76 5.79
CA ASN A 101 -6.31 -8.60 6.74
C ASN A 101 -6.10 -10.02 6.18
N TYR A 102 -4.90 -10.32 5.69
CA TYR A 102 -4.45 -11.68 5.39
C TYR A 102 -3.52 -12.23 6.49
N LEU A 103 -3.56 -11.67 7.70
CA LEU A 103 -2.90 -12.26 8.86
C LEU A 103 -3.78 -13.37 9.48
N ASN A 104 -3.17 -14.32 10.20
CA ASN A 104 -3.88 -15.35 10.96
C ASN A 104 -4.53 -14.80 12.23
N SER A 105 -4.12 -13.62 12.67
CA SER A 105 -4.70 -12.91 13.80
C SER A 105 -5.76 -11.90 13.36
N LYS A 106 -6.78 -11.72 14.20
CA LYS A 106 -7.73 -10.61 14.06
C LYS A 106 -7.04 -9.29 14.40
N ALA A 107 -7.46 -8.21 13.76
CA ALA A 107 -7.05 -6.86 14.15
C ALA A 107 -8.25 -6.10 14.72
N ASN A 108 -8.06 -5.37 15.82
CA ASN A 108 -9.07 -4.45 16.30
C ASN A 108 -8.81 -3.06 15.75
N ILE A 109 -9.87 -2.38 15.31
CA ILE A 109 -9.76 -1.07 14.65
C ILE A 109 -10.77 -0.13 15.28
N ASN A 110 -10.31 1.05 15.68
CA ASN A 110 -11.13 2.03 16.40
C ASN A 110 -12.46 2.40 15.70
N LEU A 111 -12.54 2.29 14.37
CA LEU A 111 -13.71 2.66 13.58
C LEU A 111 -14.72 1.51 13.35
N ILE A 112 -14.27 0.26 13.38
CA ILE A 112 -15.08 -0.93 12.99
C ILE A 112 -15.04 -2.08 13.99
N ASN A 113 -14.43 -1.87 15.15
CA ASN A 113 -14.15 -2.85 16.19
C ASN A 113 -13.18 -3.96 15.78
N THR A 114 -13.51 -4.82 14.80
CA THR A 114 -12.68 -6.00 14.48
C THR A 114 -12.72 -6.37 13.00
N ILE A 115 -11.56 -6.62 12.42
CA ILE A 115 -11.39 -7.22 11.09
C ILE A 115 -10.81 -8.63 11.22
N LEU A 116 -11.48 -9.60 10.60
CA LEU A 116 -11.12 -11.01 10.68
C LEU A 116 -10.07 -11.41 9.62
N PRO A 117 -9.34 -12.50 9.82
CA PRO A 117 -8.49 -13.09 8.78
C PRO A 117 -9.26 -13.34 7.47
N GLY A 118 -8.65 -12.98 6.35
CA GLY A 118 -9.18 -13.12 5.00
C GLY A 118 -10.27 -12.13 4.62
N THR A 119 -10.54 -11.12 5.45
CA THR A 119 -11.60 -10.12 5.21
C THR A 119 -11.05 -8.75 4.79
N GLU A 120 -11.94 -7.98 4.18
CA GLU A 120 -11.71 -6.63 3.69
C GLU A 120 -12.87 -5.75 4.17
N GLU A 121 -12.54 -4.53 4.59
CA GLU A 121 -13.50 -3.53 5.03
C GLU A 121 -13.24 -2.20 4.34
N GLU A 122 -14.30 -1.57 3.81
CA GLU A 122 -14.27 -0.25 3.19
C GLU A 122 -14.76 0.80 4.20
N LEU A 123 -13.98 1.87 4.38
CA LEU A 123 -14.30 2.96 5.29
C LEU A 123 -14.13 4.32 4.62
N ASN A 124 -14.95 5.27 5.04
CA ASN A 124 -14.70 6.68 4.73
C ASN A 124 -13.43 7.16 5.43
N ILE A 125 -12.66 8.01 4.76
CA ILE A 125 -11.42 8.55 5.31
C ILE A 125 -11.69 9.33 6.61
N GLY A 126 -11.09 8.87 7.70
CA GLY A 126 -11.09 9.53 9.01
C GLY A 126 -9.72 10.10 9.37
N LYS A 127 -9.66 11.04 10.33
CA LYS A 127 -8.39 11.72 10.67
C LYS A 127 -7.34 10.78 11.28
N ASN A 128 -7.77 9.85 12.13
CA ASN A 128 -6.88 8.96 12.88
C ASN A 128 -7.38 7.51 12.79
N LEU A 129 -6.52 6.62 12.31
CA LEU A 129 -6.76 5.18 12.34
C LEU A 129 -5.84 4.54 13.38
N THR A 130 -6.43 3.77 14.29
CA THR A 130 -5.71 3.00 15.29
C THR A 130 -6.02 1.54 15.09
N ILE A 131 -4.98 0.73 14.99
CA ILE A 131 -5.04 -0.70 14.75
C ILE A 131 -4.32 -1.39 15.90
N GLU A 132 -5.03 -2.30 16.55
CA GLU A 132 -4.46 -3.17 17.57
C GLU A 132 -4.35 -4.59 16.98
N LEU A 133 -3.14 -5.12 16.95
CA LEU A 133 -2.85 -6.45 16.40
C LEU A 133 -1.81 -7.14 17.28
N ASP A 134 -2.15 -8.32 17.80
CA ASP A 134 -1.30 -9.11 18.70
C ASP A 134 -0.77 -8.31 19.91
N ASN A 135 -1.64 -7.57 20.60
CA ASN A 135 -1.32 -6.66 21.71
C ASN A 135 -0.36 -5.51 21.35
N ARG A 136 -0.15 -5.22 20.06
CA ARG A 136 0.59 -4.05 19.59
C ARG A 136 -0.38 -3.06 18.98
N GLN A 137 -0.20 -1.78 19.30
CA GLN A 137 -1.02 -0.70 18.79
C GLN A 137 -0.23 0.11 17.75
N TYR A 138 -0.84 0.29 16.59
CA TYR A 138 -0.34 1.09 15.49
C TYR A 138 -1.32 2.24 15.28
N SER A 139 -0.85 3.47 15.44
CA SER A 139 -1.67 4.66 15.19
C SER A 139 -1.06 5.44 14.05
N PHE A 140 -1.90 5.86 13.12
CA PHE A 140 -1.45 6.70 12.02
C PHE A 140 -2.49 7.75 11.69
N ASN A 141 -1.97 8.92 11.42
CA ASN A 141 -2.75 10.01 10.88
C ASN A 141 -2.90 9.76 9.39
N ILE A 142 -4.12 9.99 8.88
CA ILE A 142 -4.33 10.07 7.44
C ILE A 142 -3.93 11.50 7.04
N PRO A 143 -2.83 11.69 6.28
CA PRO A 143 -2.36 13.01 5.89
C PRO A 143 -3.43 13.74 5.07
N GLU A 144 -3.52 15.05 5.27
CA GLU A 144 -4.29 15.93 4.39
C GLU A 144 -3.52 16.05 3.06
N GLY A 145 -4.08 15.49 1.98
CA GLY A 145 -3.42 15.44 0.67
C GLY A 145 -4.18 14.60 -0.36
N ASN A 146 -3.71 14.61 -1.60
CA ASN A 146 -4.33 13.87 -2.71
C ASN A 146 -3.63 12.55 -3.03
N ASP A 147 -2.49 12.29 -2.39
CA ASP A 147 -1.65 11.13 -2.70
C ASP A 147 -2.28 9.84 -2.19
N ILE A 148 -2.31 8.82 -3.05
CA ILE A 148 -2.67 7.47 -2.65
C ILE A 148 -1.60 6.96 -1.68
N GLN A 149 -2.03 6.36 -0.58
CA GLN A 149 -1.10 5.81 0.41
C GLN A 149 -1.39 4.34 0.63
N LEU A 150 -0.31 3.56 0.66
CA LEU A 150 -0.34 2.18 1.08
C LEU A 150 0.48 2.05 2.36
N LYS A 151 -0.17 1.58 3.41
CA LYS A 151 0.45 1.26 4.70
C LYS A 151 0.40 -0.25 4.87
N VAL A 152 1.53 -0.90 5.08
CA VAL A 152 1.64 -2.37 5.08
C VAL A 152 2.33 -2.89 6.32
N LEU A 153 1.84 -4.02 6.83
CA LEU A 153 2.47 -4.88 7.81
C LEU A 153 2.61 -6.29 7.21
N ILE A 154 3.83 -6.83 7.16
CA ILE A 154 4.10 -8.18 6.67
C ILE A 154 4.73 -9.00 7.79
N ARG A 155 4.22 -10.21 8.02
CA ARG A 155 4.73 -11.12 9.05
C ARG A 155 4.81 -12.55 8.54
N LYS A 156 5.78 -13.29 9.07
CA LYS A 156 5.84 -14.74 8.95
C LYS A 156 4.81 -15.39 9.89
N GLN A 157 4.23 -16.50 9.46
CA GLN A 157 3.13 -17.20 10.12
C GLN A 157 3.43 -18.67 10.39
#